data_AF-A0A7J4V455-F1
#
_entry.id   AF-A0A7J4V455-F1
#
_cell.length_a   1.000
_cell.length_b   1.000
_cell.length_c   1.000
_cell.angle_alpha   90.00
_cell.angle_beta   90.00
_cell.angle_gamma   90.00
#
_symmetry.space_group_name_H-M   'P 1'
#
loop_
_entity.id
_entity.type
_entity.pdbx_description
1 polymer ?
#
loop_
_entity_poly.entity_id
_entity_poly.type
_entity_poly.pdbx_seq_one_letter_code
_entity_poly.pdbx_strand_id
1 'polypeptide(L)' 'REDIVIFDVSMRIPGSPGTMFTPYSAYLYGDAISYGERIAMEIKKASETGELGKICT' A
#
# COMPACT_ATOMS: atom_id res chain seq x y z
N ARG A 1 -1.33 -23.78 19.52
CA ARG A 1 -0.43 -22.78 18.93
C ARG A 1 -0.78 -22.73 17.46
N GLU A 2 -1.09 -21.56 16.96
CA GLU A 2 -1.36 -21.35 15.52
C GLU A 2 -0.07 -20.84 14.90
N ASP A 3 0.39 -21.48 13.83
CA ASP A 3 1.58 -21.07 13.10
C ASP A 3 1.14 -20.47 11.75
N ILE A 4 1.74 -19.33 11.39
CA ILE A 4 1.48 -18.70 10.09
C ILE A 4 2.23 -19.50 9.02
N VAL A 5 1.49 -20.11 8.11
CA VAL A 5 2.03 -20.83 6.94
C VAL A 5 1.72 -20.02 5.68
N ILE A 6 2.76 -19.64 4.95
CA ILE A 6 2.63 -18.85 3.70
C ILE A 6 2.60 -19.81 2.52
N PHE A 7 1.54 -19.72 1.71
CA PHE A 7 1.34 -20.57 0.53
C PHE A 7 1.68 -19.87 -0.79
N ASP A 8 1.45 -18.56 -0.86
CA ASP A 8 1.68 -17.74 -2.05
C ASP A 8 1.91 -16.27 -1.65
N VAL A 9 2.57 -15.52 -2.53
CA VAL A 9 2.89 -14.10 -2.35
C VAL A 9 2.60 -13.32 -3.62
N SER A 10 1.72 -12.32 -3.51
CA SER A 10 1.52 -11.33 -4.57
C SER A 10 2.56 -10.20 -4.44
N MET A 11 3.42 -10.04 -5.45
CA MET A 11 4.38 -8.92 -5.53
C MET A 11 3.74 -7.58 -5.93
N ARG A 12 2.41 -7.54 -6.02
CA ARG A 12 1.60 -6.37 -6.36
C ARG A 12 0.40 -6.27 -5.43
N ILE A 13 -0.39 -5.20 -5.57
CA ILE A 13 -1.64 -5.03 -4.81
C ILE A 13 -2.48 -6.32 -4.93
N PRO A 14 -2.83 -6.96 -3.80
CA PRO A 14 -3.68 -8.13 -3.81
C PRO A 14 -5.08 -7.73 -4.29
N GLY A 15 -5.78 -8.62 -4.99
CA GLY A 15 -7.12 -8.34 -5.53
C GLY A 15 -8.22 -8.15 -4.47
N SER A 16 -7.89 -8.14 -3.18
CA SER A 16 -8.87 -7.98 -2.10
C SER A 16 -9.12 -6.49 -1.83
N PRO A 17 -10.34 -5.99 -2.04
CA PRO A 17 -10.72 -4.63 -1.66
C PRO A 17 -10.83 -4.43 -0.14
N GLY A 18 -10.70 -5.51 0.64
CA GLY A 18 -10.92 -5.53 2.09
C GLY A 18 -9.94 -4.70 2.92
N THR A 19 -8.75 -4.38 2.40
CA THR A 19 -7.71 -3.71 3.20
C THR A 19 -8.11 -2.28 3.63
N MET A 20 -8.89 -1.56 2.83
CA MET A 20 -9.39 -0.23 3.23
C MET A 20 -10.22 -0.30 4.53
N PHE A 21 -10.87 -1.44 4.79
CA PHE A 21 -11.68 -1.66 5.99
C PHE A 21 -10.87 -2.13 7.20
N THR A 22 -9.54 -2.24 7.06
CA THR A 22 -8.64 -2.51 8.20
C THR A 22 -8.24 -1.20 8.86
N PRO A 23 -8.06 -1.18 10.20
CA PRO A 23 -7.82 0.07 10.93
C PRO A 23 -6.39 0.60 10.79
N TYR A 24 -5.48 -0.16 10.16
CA TYR A 24 -4.04 0.10 10.19
C TYR A 24 -3.65 1.41 9.50
N SER A 25 -4.26 1.73 8.35
CA SER A 25 -3.98 2.99 7.66
C SER A 25 -4.47 4.19 8.47
N ALA A 26 -5.64 4.09 9.10
CA ALA A 26 -6.17 5.13 9.96
C ALA A 26 -5.29 5.40 11.20
N TYR A 27 -4.67 4.37 11.77
CA TYR A 27 -3.73 4.55 12.88
C TYR A 27 -2.48 5.34 12.49
N LEU A 28 -1.99 5.17 11.26
CA LEU A 28 -0.78 5.84 10.80
C LEU A 28 -1.05 7.23 10.20
N TYR A 29 -2.14 7.35 9.44
CA TYR A 29 -2.43 8.54 8.63
C TYR A 29 -3.59 9.39 9.15
N GLY A 30 -4.30 8.93 10.19
CA GLY A 30 -5.49 9.59 10.72
C GLY A 30 -6.77 9.26 9.96
N ASP A 31 -6.66 8.76 8.73
CA ASP A 31 -7.78 8.43 7.84
C ASP A 31 -7.64 7.03 7.24
N ALA A 32 -8.77 6.40 6.90
CA ALA A 32 -8.77 5.13 6.18
C ALA A 32 -8.33 5.37 4.73
N ILE A 33 -7.15 4.85 4.38
CA ILE A 33 -6.54 4.99 3.06
C ILE A 33 -6.53 3.65 2.33
N SER A 34 -6.97 3.65 1.07
CA SER A 34 -6.86 2.51 0.15
C SER A 34 -5.45 2.33 -0.41
N TYR A 35 -5.16 1.15 -0.96
CA TYR A 35 -3.90 0.94 -1.68
C TYR A 35 -3.72 1.91 -2.86
N GLY A 36 -4.80 2.22 -3.59
CA GLY A 36 -4.75 3.13 -4.73
C GLY A 36 -4.38 4.55 -4.31
N GLU A 37 -5.03 5.06 -3.27
CA GLU A 37 -4.69 6.37 -2.68
C GLU A 37 -3.24 6.38 -2.16
N ARG A 38 -2.81 5.32 -1.47
CA ARG A 38 -1.42 5.24 -0.99
C ARG A 38 -0.40 5.24 -2.13
N ILE A 39 -0.67 4.54 -3.23
CA ILE A 39 0.20 4.55 -4.41
C ILE A 39 0.22 5.94 -5.06
N ALA A 40 -0.94 6.58 -5.20
CA ALA A 40 -1.02 7.94 -5.72
C ALA A 40 -0.24 8.94 -4.85
N MET A 41 -0.26 8.80 -3.52
CA MET A 41 0.56 9.61 -2.62
C MET A 41 2.07 9.43 -2.88
N GLU A 42 2.52 8.20 -3.16
CA GLU A 42 3.94 7.95 -3.47
C GLU A 42 4.34 8.58 -4.81
N ILE A 43 3.50 8.38 -5.84
CA ILE A 43 3.73 8.95 -7.17
C ILE A 43 3.77 10.47 -7.10
N LYS A 44 2.83 11.08 -6.39
CA LYS A 44 2.79 12.54 -6.19
C LYS A 44 4.08 13.02 -5.51
N LYS A 45 4.48 12.39 -4.41
CA LYS A 45 5.72 12.74 -3.69
C LYS A 45 6.94 12.62 -4.60
N ALA A 46 7.09 11.50 -5.30
CA ALA A 46 8.23 11.28 -6.20
C ALA A 46 8.24 12.26 -7.39
N SER A 47 7.07 12.66 -7.88
CA SER A 47 6.96 13.71 -8.90
C SER A 47 7.38 15.08 -8.36
N GLU A 48 7.01 15.41 -7.13
CA GLU A 48 7.37 16.68 -6.48
C GLU A 48 8.85 16.75 -6.10
N THR A 49 9.48 15.63 -5.75
CA THR A 49 10.92 15.56 -5.40
C THR A 49 11.84 15.27 -6.59
N GLY A 50 11.29 15.04 -7.79
CA GLY A 50 12.09 14.68 -8.96
C GLY A 50 12.68 13.26 -8.90
N GLU A 51 12.09 12.36 -8.12
CA GLU A 51 12.60 11.02 -7.83
C GLU A 51 11.79 9.90 -8.51
N LEU A 52 11.00 10.21 -9.55
CA LEU A 52 10.18 9.21 -10.26
C LEU A 52 10.96 7.98 -10.75
N GLY A 53 12.23 8.16 -11.13
CA GLY A 53 13.11 7.07 -11.55
C GLY A 53 13.39 6.01 -10.48
N LYS A 54 13.04 6.25 -9.20
CA LYS A 54 13.16 5.26 -8.11
C LYS A 54 11.97 4.31 -8.02
N ILE A 55 10.80 4.70 -8.54
CA ILE A 55 9.53 3.97 -8.38
C ILE A 55 8.94 3.47 -9.69
N CYS A 56 9.54 3.87 -10.82
CA CYS A 56 9.18 3.41 -12.16
C CYS A 56 10.36 2.62 -12.75
N THR A 57 10.04 1.53 -13.43
CA THR A 57 10.99 0.67 -14.15
C THR A 57 10.45 0.34 -15.53
#